data_AF-A0A140NGT0-F1
#
_entry.id   AF-A0A140NGT0-F1
#
_cell.length_a   1.000
_cell.length_b   1.000
_cell.length_c   1.000
_cell.angle_alpha   90.00
_cell.angle_beta   90.00
_cell.angle_gamma   90.00
#
_symmetry.space_group_name_H-M   'P 1'
#
loop_
_entity.id
_entity.type
_entity.pdbx_description
1 polymer ?
#
loop_
_entity_poly.entity_id
_entity_poly.type
_entity_poly.pdbx_seq_one_letter_code
_entity_poly.pdbx_strand_id
1 'polypeptide(L)' 'MAIPAYLLDDCLPPIIPLELTWGDSLLLNETLLTIIEQCNLDKQAIRVIEQQRHALFFK' A
#
# COMPACT_ATOMS: atom_id res chain seq x y z
N MET A 1 6.23 -13.71 15.44
CA MET A 1 5.32 -13.68 14.27
C MET A 1 6.08 -13.12 13.08
N ALA A 2 6.02 -13.72 11.89
CA ALA A 2 6.65 -13.18 10.68
C ALA A 2 5.73 -12.15 10.00
N ILE A 3 6.27 -11.18 9.28
CA ILE A 3 5.48 -10.30 8.39
C ILE A 3 5.21 -11.08 7.10
N PRO A 4 3.96 -11.23 6.66
CA PRO A 4 3.64 -11.77 5.34
C PRO A 4 4.34 -11.01 4.21
N ALA A 5 4.90 -11.72 3.22
CA ALA A 5 5.69 -11.12 2.15
C ALA A 5 4.94 -10.01 1.39
N TYR A 6 3.64 -10.21 1.12
CA TYR A 6 2.83 -9.25 0.37
C TYR A 6 2.72 -7.88 1.04
N LEU A 7 2.89 -7.78 2.36
CA LEU A 7 2.87 -6.50 3.06
C LEU A 7 4.14 -5.67 2.80
N LEU A 8 5.20 -6.31 2.32
CA LEU A 8 6.49 -5.70 2.04
C LEU A 8 6.69 -5.40 0.55
N ASP A 9 5.68 -5.68 -0.27
CA ASP A 9 5.73 -5.37 -1.70
C ASP A 9 5.70 -3.85 -1.91
N ASP A 10 6.37 -3.40 -2.97
CA ASP A 10 6.42 -1.98 -3.31
C ASP A 10 5.07 -1.46 -3.82
N CYS A 11 4.74 -0.25 -3.40
CA CYS A 11 3.59 0.52 -3.88
C CYS A 11 3.88 1.11 -5.26
N LEU A 12 3.77 0.29 -6.31
CA LEU A 12 4.10 0.70 -7.67
C LEU A 12 2.93 1.47 -8.31
N PRO A 13 3.15 2.68 -8.84
CA PRO A 13 2.15 3.36 -9.65
C PRO A 13 1.93 2.61 -10.99
N PRO A 14 0.77 2.80 -11.64
CA PRO A 14 0.56 2.28 -12.98
C PRO A 14 1.46 3.00 -13.99
N ILE A 15 1.68 2.38 -15.14
CA ILE A 15 2.37 3.02 -16.27
C ILE A 15 1.49 4.17 -16.77
N ILE A 16 2.04 5.39 -16.77
CA ILE A 16 1.35 6.58 -17.26
C ILE A 16 1.67 6.72 -18.76
N PRO A 17 0.66 6.71 -19.65
CA PRO A 17 0.88 6.89 -21.08
C PRO A 17 1.27 8.34 -21.41
N LEU A 18 1.94 8.53 -22.54
CA LEU A 18 2.39 9.84 -23.01
C LEU A 18 1.23 10.80 -23.31
N GLU A 19 0.12 10.24 -23.79
CA GLU A 19 -1.11 10.97 -24.09
C GLU A 19 -2.26 10.43 -23.24
N LEU A 20 -3.03 11.34 -22.66
CA LEU A 20 -4.23 11.04 -21.88
C LEU A 20 -5.34 11.98 -22.31
N THR A 21 -6.54 11.46 -22.50
CA THR A 21 -7.72 12.34 -22.52
C THR A 21 -7.99 12.86 -21.11
N TRP A 22 -8.82 13.90 -21.00
CA TRP A 22 -9.26 14.36 -19.68
C TRP A 22 -10.00 13.26 -18.91
N GLY A 23 -10.78 12.41 -19.59
CA GLY A 23 -11.46 11.26 -18.98
C GLY A 23 -10.46 10.23 -18.42
N ASP A 24 -9.42 9.92 -19.19
CA ASP A 24 -8.36 9.00 -18.74
C ASP A 24 -7.62 9.54 -17.52
N SER A 25 -7.46 10.87 -17.41
CA SER A 25 -6.84 11.50 -16.24
C SER A 25 -7.66 11.28 -14.96
N LEU A 26 -8.99 11.23 -15.05
CA LEU A 26 -9.84 10.93 -13.90
C LEU A 26 -9.68 9.47 -13.46
N LEU A 27 -9.70 8.54 -14.42
CA LEU A 27 -9.52 7.10 -14.15
C LEU A 27 -8.12 6.80 -13.59
N LEU A 28 -7.10 7.50 -14.08
CA LEU A 28 -5.74 7.41 -13.54
C LEU A 28 -5.70 7.89 -12.08
N ASN A 29 -6.34 9.02 -11.77
CA ASN A 29 -6.39 9.53 -10.39
C ASN A 29 -7.13 8.56 -9.45
N GLU A 30 -8.24 7.97 -9.88
CA GLU A 30 -8.93 6.92 -9.12
C GLU A 30 -7.98 5.75 -8.84
N THR A 31 -7.31 5.23 -9.87
CA THR A 31 -6.36 4.12 -9.74
C THR A 31 -5.22 4.44 -8.76
N LEU A 32 -4.66 5.65 -8.85
CA LEU A 32 -3.60 6.11 -7.95
C LEU A 32 -4.09 6.20 -6.50
N LEU A 33 -5.30 6.71 -6.28
CA LEU A 33 -5.89 6.78 -4.94
C LEU A 33 -6.14 5.40 -4.34
N THR A 34 -6.59 4.43 -5.14
CA THR A 34 -6.76 3.02 -4.69
C THR A 34 -5.43 2.39 -4.30
N ILE A 35 -4.35 2.63 -5.05
CA ILE A 35 -3.00 2.13 -4.70
C ILE A 35 -2.57 2.73 -3.35
N ILE A 36 -2.76 4.04 -3.16
CA ILE A 36 -2.43 4.70 -1.89
C ILE A 36 -3.25 4.12 -0.72
N GLU A 37 -4.54 3.86 -0.93
CA GLU A 37 -5.40 3.25 0.06
C GLU A 37 -4.88 1.87 0.48
N GLN A 38 -4.59 0.99 -0.48
CA GLN A 38 -4.06 -0.35 -0.21
C GLN A 38 -2.73 -0.28 0.56
N CYS A 39 -1.82 0.57 0.14
CA CYS A 39 -0.53 0.77 0.81
C CYS A 39 -0.67 1.26 2.26
N ASN A 40 -1.67 2.09 2.53
CA ASN A 40 -1.96 2.53 3.90
C ASN A 40 -2.50 1.39 4.76
N LEU A 41 -3.33 0.50 4.20
CA LEU A 41 -3.80 -0.71 4.88
C LEU A 41 -2.64 -1.66 5.19
N ASP A 42 -1.74 -1.89 4.24
CA ASP A 42 -0.58 -2.76 4.44
C ASP A 42 0.35 -2.21 5.52
N LYS A 43 0.60 -0.90 5.50
CA LYS A 43 1.37 -0.20 6.55
C LYS A 43 0.71 -0.30 7.93
N GLN A 44 -0.63 -0.23 7.99
CA GLN A 44 -1.36 -0.44 9.24
C GLN A 44 -1.20 -1.87 9.75
N ALA A 45 -1.32 -2.87 8.88
CA ALA A 45 -1.13 -4.27 9.23
C ALA A 45 0.29 -4.53 9.77
N ILE A 46 1.32 -3.98 9.13
CA ILE A 46 2.71 -4.06 9.62
C ILE A 46 2.83 -3.46 11.03
N ARG A 47 2.26 -2.27 11.28
CA ARG A 47 2.29 -1.63 12.60
C ARG A 47 1.68 -2.51 13.69
N VAL A 48 0.58 -3.19 13.40
CA VAL A 48 -0.08 -4.11 14.34
C VAL A 48 0.83 -5.32 14.63
N ILE A 49 1.44 -5.92 13.61
CA ILE A 49 2.37 -7.05 13.78
C ILE A 49 3.58 -6.63 14.63
N GLU A 50 4.15 -5.46 14.37
CA GLU A 50 5.29 -4.94 15.15
C GLU A 50 4.90 -4.64 16.60
N GLN A 51 3.73 -4.06 16.85
CA GLN A 51 3.22 -3.87 18.21
C GLN A 51 3.09 -5.20 18.97
N GLN A 52 2.59 -6.24 18.31
CA GLN A 52 2.50 -7.58 18.89
C GLN A 52 3.88 -8.18 19.18
N ARG A 53 4.85 -8.02 18.28
CA ARG A 53 6.26 -8.43 18.49
C ARG A 53 6.86 -7.75 19.71
N HIS A 54 6.67 -6.44 19.85
CA HIS A 54 7.16 -5.68 20.99
C HIS A 54 6.48 -6.12 22.30
N ALA A 55 5.15 -6.29 22.28
CA ALA A 55 4.41 -6.74 23.47
C ALA A 55 4.86 -8.14 23.94
N LEU A 56 5.25 -9.01 23.01
CA LEU A 56 5.84 -10.32 23.32
C LEU A 56 7.27 -10.22 23.87
N PHE A 57 8.04 -9.19 23.51
CA PHE A 57 9.41 -9.01 23.99
C PHE A 57 9.49 -8.55 25.45
N PHE A 58 8.47 -7.84 25.94
CA PHE A 58 8.37 -7.37 27.33
C PHE A 58 7.59 -8.32 28.24
N LYS A 59 7.35 -9.56 27.80
CA LYS A 59 6.62 -10.60 28.53
C LYS A 59 7.54 -11.79 28.78
#